data_AF-A0A931TQQ2-F1
#
_entry.id   AF-A0A931TQQ2-F1
#
_cell.length_a   1.000
_cell.length_b   1.000
_cell.length_c   1.000
_cell.angle_alpha   90.00
_cell.angle_beta   90.00
_cell.angle_gamma   90.00
#
_symmetry.space_group_name_H-M   'P 1'
#
loop_
_entity.id
_entity.type
_entity.pdbx_description
1 polymer ?
#
loop_
_entity_poly.entity_id
_entity_poly.type
_entity_poly.pdbx_seq_one_letter_code
_entity_poly.pdbx_strand_id
1 'polypeptide(L)'
;MTPKEENLIRRKIARVKADLVADKRRWGGCYHDGSGNRYKPPHLYLQLGDFDEGLRYMNWFDKNFPDDSCDPVFFFEWTVILFMKKKYKEAKRKAFKTYCSNIYVFDKYFGKELKKVEKSEKSNTETLEYCINFEYSFQNEEFSSFNIWLT
;
A
#
# COMPACT_ATOMS: atom_id res chain seq x y z
N MET A 1 -0.42 -4.95 19.76
CA MET A 1 -0.86 -3.54 19.78
C MET A 1 -1.67 -3.29 21.05
N THR A 2 -1.44 -2.17 21.72
CA THR A 2 -2.22 -1.73 22.89
C THR A 2 -3.47 -0.94 22.46
N PRO A 3 -4.54 -0.87 23.29
CA PRO A 3 -5.72 -0.06 22.97
C PRO A 3 -5.41 1.42 22.72
N LYS A 4 -4.37 1.97 23.37
CA LYS A 4 -3.93 3.35 23.17
C LYS A 4 -3.33 3.55 21.77
N GLU A 5 -2.47 2.63 21.34
CA GLU A 5 -1.87 2.65 20.00
C GLU A 5 -2.93 2.51 18.91
N GLU A 6 -3.87 1.58 19.10
CA GLU A 6 -5.00 1.38 18.18
C GLU A 6 -5.81 2.67 18.01
N ASN A 7 -6.17 3.33 19.13
CA ASN A 7 -6.87 4.61 19.11
C ASN A 7 -6.08 5.72 18.42
N LEU A 8 -4.75 5.76 18.57
CA LEU A 8 -3.91 6.73 17.87
C LEU A 8 -3.93 6.50 16.35
N ILE A 9 -3.85 5.25 15.91
CA ILE A 9 -3.92 4.90 14.48
C ILE A 9 -5.30 5.26 13.90
N ARG A 10 -6.38 4.91 14.59
CA ARG A 10 -7.75 5.28 14.17
C ARG A 10 -7.92 6.81 14.07
N ARG A 11 -7.37 7.57 15.00
CA ARG A 11 -7.36 9.05 14.94
C ARG A 11 -6.55 9.57 13.75
N LYS A 12 -5.40 8.96 13.42
CA LYS A 12 -4.62 9.32 12.21
C LYS A 12 -5.42 9.08 10.94
N ILE A 13 -6.09 7.93 10.80
CA ILE A 13 -6.95 7.62 9.65
C ILE A 13 -8.07 8.65 9.52
N ALA A 14 -8.77 8.96 10.62
CA ALA A 14 -9.85 9.93 10.62
C ALA A 14 -9.38 11.33 10.19
N ARG A 15 -8.21 11.76 10.67
CA ARG A 15 -7.60 13.03 10.27
C ARG A 15 -7.26 13.04 8.77
N VAL A 16 -6.58 12.01 8.28
CA VAL A 16 -6.21 11.92 6.84
C VAL A 16 -7.45 11.96 5.95
N LYS A 17 -8.52 11.23 6.30
CA LYS A 17 -9.79 11.27 5.56
C LYS A 17 -10.42 12.67 5.59
N ALA A 18 -10.43 13.35 6.75
CA ALA A 18 -10.95 14.71 6.88
C ALA A 18 -10.14 15.71 6.05
N ASP A 19 -8.81 15.60 6.06
CA ASP A 19 -7.90 16.45 5.28
C ASP A 19 -8.16 16.29 3.77
N LEU A 20 -8.34 15.06 3.28
CA LEU A 20 -8.66 14.80 1.87
C LEU A 20 -10.02 15.40 1.46
N VAL A 21 -11.03 15.33 2.34
CA VAL A 21 -12.33 15.98 2.09
C VAL A 21 -12.19 17.50 2.07
N ALA A 22 -11.43 18.07 3.00
CA ALA A 22 -11.18 19.50 3.07
C ALA A 22 -10.38 20.00 1.85
N ASP A 23 -9.37 19.25 1.41
CA ASP A 23 -8.59 19.52 0.20
C ASP A 23 -9.51 19.50 -1.03
N LYS A 24 -10.32 18.45 -1.20
CA LYS A 24 -11.30 18.38 -2.29
C LYS A 24 -12.22 19.59 -2.35
N ARG A 25 -12.75 20.00 -1.19
CA ARG A 25 -13.62 21.16 -1.09
C ARG A 25 -12.88 22.45 -1.44
N ARG A 26 -11.64 22.60 -0.97
CA ARG A 26 -10.80 23.78 -1.22
C ARG A 26 -10.50 23.96 -2.71
N TRP A 27 -10.28 22.85 -3.42
CA TRP A 27 -9.91 22.86 -4.85
C TRP A 27 -11.10 22.58 -5.77
N GLY A 28 -12.30 23.04 -5.40
CA GLY A 28 -13.46 23.05 -6.29
C GLY A 28 -13.97 21.67 -6.72
N GLY A 29 -13.75 20.64 -5.89
CA GLY A 29 -14.12 19.26 -6.21
C GLY A 29 -12.98 18.41 -6.76
N CYS A 30 -11.81 19.00 -7.00
CA CYS A 30 -10.58 18.28 -7.40
C CYS A 30 -9.68 18.03 -6.19
N TYR A 31 -8.77 17.06 -6.27
CA TYR A 31 -7.75 16.85 -5.23
C TYR A 31 -6.43 17.49 -5.68
N HIS A 32 -5.82 18.29 -4.82
CA HIS A 32 -4.44 18.73 -5.00
C HIS A 32 -3.49 17.72 -4.35
N ASP A 33 -3.80 17.31 -3.11
CA ASP A 33 -3.12 16.24 -2.37
C ASP A 33 -1.57 16.30 -2.41
N GLY A 34 -1.01 17.51 -2.41
CA GLY A 34 0.45 17.71 -2.46
C GLY A 34 1.22 17.12 -1.26
N SER A 35 0.52 16.75 -0.18
CA SER A 35 1.09 16.08 1.00
C SER A 35 1.07 14.55 0.92
N GLY A 36 0.56 13.97 -0.18
CA GLY A 36 0.47 12.53 -0.39
C GLY A 36 -0.41 11.83 0.63
N ASN A 37 -1.45 12.50 1.12
CA ASN A 37 -2.35 11.95 2.13
C ASN A 37 -3.10 10.72 1.62
N ARG A 38 -3.33 10.61 0.31
CA ARG A 38 -4.03 9.46 -0.27
C ARG A 38 -3.31 8.12 -0.12
N TYR A 39 -1.99 8.12 0.09
CA TYR A 39 -1.21 6.89 0.20
C TYR A 39 -1.09 6.34 1.63
N LYS A 40 -1.44 7.14 2.64
CA LYS A 40 -1.25 6.79 4.05
C LYS A 40 -2.22 5.74 4.61
N PRO A 41 -3.53 5.75 4.26
CA PRO A 41 -4.50 4.90 4.96
C PRO A 41 -4.27 3.40 4.85
N PRO A 42 -3.84 2.82 3.71
CA PRO A 42 -3.62 1.37 3.60
C PRO A 42 -2.64 0.80 4.63
N HIS A 43 -1.46 1.39 4.77
CA HIS A 43 -0.52 1.07 5.86
C HIS A 43 -1.20 1.06 7.23
N LEU A 44 -1.98 2.11 7.55
CA LEU A 44 -2.65 2.23 8.85
C LEU A 44 -3.72 1.16 9.05
N TYR A 45 -4.41 0.72 7.99
CA TYR A 45 -5.37 -0.38 8.08
C TYR A 45 -4.69 -1.74 8.25
N LEU A 46 -3.56 -1.96 7.58
CA LEU A 46 -2.73 -3.15 7.80
C LEU A 46 -2.27 -3.23 9.26
N GLN A 47 -1.80 -2.13 9.84
CA GLN A 47 -1.42 -2.09 11.26
C GLN A 47 -2.58 -2.47 12.19
N LEU A 48 -3.81 -2.12 11.83
CA LEU A 48 -5.02 -2.42 12.61
C LEU A 48 -5.60 -3.82 12.33
N GLY A 49 -5.15 -4.53 11.29
CA GLY A 49 -5.86 -5.71 10.77
C GLY A 49 -7.26 -5.40 10.23
N ASP A 50 -7.59 -4.13 9.95
CA ASP A 50 -8.92 -3.68 9.53
C ASP A 50 -9.05 -3.72 8.00
N PHE A 51 -9.05 -4.93 7.46
CA PHE A 51 -9.08 -5.16 6.01
C PHE A 51 -10.42 -4.77 5.36
N ASP A 52 -11.50 -4.67 6.15
CA ASP A 52 -12.80 -4.22 5.65
C ASP A 52 -12.81 -2.72 5.35
N GLU A 53 -12.32 -1.90 6.28
CA GLU A 53 -12.11 -0.47 6.01
C GLU A 53 -11.01 -0.24 4.98
N GLY A 54 -9.94 -1.05 5.01
CA GLY A 54 -8.89 -1.02 4.00
C GLY A 54 -9.44 -1.23 2.58
N LEU A 55 -10.29 -2.24 2.39
CA LEU A 55 -10.91 -2.48 1.08
C LEU A 55 -11.87 -1.37 0.67
N ARG A 56 -12.67 -0.83 1.61
CA ARG A 56 -13.53 0.33 1.34
C ARG A 56 -12.71 1.53 0.88
N TYR A 57 -11.59 1.79 1.53
CA TYR A 57 -10.67 2.86 1.15
C TYR A 57 -10.07 2.63 -0.23
N MET A 58 -9.63 1.41 -0.54
CA MET A 58 -9.06 1.09 -1.85
C MET A 58 -10.07 1.25 -3.00
N ASN A 59 -11.33 0.89 -2.79
CA ASN A 59 -12.37 1.14 -3.78
C ASN A 59 -12.63 2.65 -3.97
N TRP A 60 -12.57 3.43 -2.88
CA TRP A 60 -12.67 4.88 -2.97
C TRP A 60 -11.47 5.48 -3.71
N PHE A 61 -10.26 4.99 -3.45
CA PHE A 61 -9.04 5.43 -4.12
C PHE A 61 -9.13 5.19 -5.63
N ASP A 62 -9.43 3.95 -6.04
CA ASP A 62 -9.54 3.55 -7.46
C ASP A 62 -10.57 4.40 -8.22
N LYS A 63 -11.67 4.78 -7.54
CA LYS A 63 -12.71 5.64 -8.12
C LYS A 63 -12.27 7.11 -8.28
N ASN A 64 -11.51 7.66 -7.34
CA ASN A 64 -11.15 9.09 -7.34
C ASN A 64 -9.80 9.36 -8.03
N PHE A 65 -8.95 8.35 -8.16
CA PHE A 65 -7.61 8.45 -8.72
C PHE A 65 -7.34 7.30 -9.73
N PRO A 66 -8.17 7.12 -10.77
CA PRO A 66 -8.07 5.97 -11.68
C PRO A 66 -6.78 5.94 -12.50
N ASP A 67 -6.20 7.12 -12.77
CA ASP A 67 -4.98 7.28 -13.59
C ASP A 67 -3.71 7.37 -12.74
N ASP A 68 -3.82 7.15 -11.43
CA ASP A 68 -2.70 7.24 -10.52
C ASP A 68 -1.75 6.04 -10.70
N SER A 69 -0.47 6.32 -10.89
CA SER A 69 0.56 5.30 -11.09
C SER A 69 0.95 4.57 -9.80
N CYS A 70 0.58 5.13 -8.65
CA CYS A 70 0.93 4.75 -7.29
C CYS A 70 2.45 4.53 -7.09
N ASP A 71 2.83 4.21 -5.85
CA ASP A 71 4.17 3.70 -5.55
C ASP A 71 4.14 2.17 -5.29
N PRO A 72 5.31 1.49 -5.34
CA PRO A 72 5.37 0.05 -5.16
C PRO A 72 4.86 -0.46 -3.80
N VAL A 73 5.09 0.30 -2.72
CA VAL A 73 4.60 -0.06 -1.37
C VAL A 73 3.08 -0.01 -1.35
N PHE A 74 2.47 1.03 -1.90
CA PHE A 74 1.02 1.16 -1.97
C PHE A 74 0.39 0.02 -2.76
N PHE A 75 0.98 -0.40 -3.88
CA PHE A 75 0.50 -1.59 -4.60
C PHE A 75 0.66 -2.88 -3.79
N PHE A 76 1.76 -3.02 -3.05
CA PHE A 76 1.95 -4.16 -2.15
C PHE A 76 0.86 -4.21 -1.07
N GLU A 77 0.61 -3.11 -0.37
CA GLU A 77 -0.44 -3.00 0.66
C GLU A 77 -1.83 -3.28 0.09
N TRP A 78 -2.11 -2.80 -1.13
CA TRP A 78 -3.34 -3.13 -1.85
C TRP A 78 -3.48 -4.61 -2.13
N THR A 79 -2.39 -5.25 -2.55
CA THR A 79 -2.35 -6.69 -2.80
C THR A 79 -2.71 -7.46 -1.52
N VAL A 80 -2.12 -7.09 -0.38
CA VAL A 80 -2.42 -7.69 0.93
C VAL A 80 -3.89 -7.52 1.29
N ILE A 81 -4.43 -6.30 1.20
CA ILE A 81 -5.86 -6.04 1.52
C ILE A 81 -6.79 -6.89 0.66
N LEU A 82 -6.54 -6.97 -0.65
CA LEU A 82 -7.37 -7.78 -1.55
C LEU A 82 -7.28 -9.26 -1.21
N PHE A 83 -6.08 -9.76 -0.93
CA PHE A 83 -5.87 -11.14 -0.53
C PHE A 83 -6.60 -11.48 0.77
N MET A 84 -6.46 -10.64 1.82
CA MET A 84 -7.12 -10.84 3.11
C MET A 84 -8.65 -10.80 2.99
N LYS A 85 -9.17 -10.07 1.99
CA LYS A 85 -10.60 -10.07 1.64
C LYS A 85 -10.98 -11.12 0.60
N LYS A 86 -10.13 -12.12 0.34
CA LYS A 86 -10.36 -13.26 -0.57
C LYS A 86 -10.66 -12.85 -2.02
N LYS A 87 -10.24 -11.66 -2.44
CA LYS A 87 -10.35 -11.15 -3.81
C LYS A 87 -9.12 -11.55 -4.63
N TYR A 88 -8.92 -12.87 -4.77
CA TYR A 88 -7.65 -13.42 -5.28
C TYR A 88 -7.33 -13.02 -6.72
N LYS A 89 -8.34 -12.86 -7.58
CA LYS A 89 -8.15 -12.44 -8.97
C LYS A 89 -7.60 -11.01 -9.03
N GLU A 90 -8.17 -10.11 -8.26
CA GLU A 90 -7.75 -8.72 -8.13
C GLU A 90 -6.39 -8.62 -7.42
N ALA A 91 -6.20 -9.41 -6.36
CA ALA A 91 -4.93 -9.50 -5.64
C ALA A 91 -3.81 -9.91 -6.60
N LYS A 92 -3.99 -10.95 -7.42
CA LYS A 92 -3.00 -11.38 -8.42
C LYS A 92 -2.65 -10.26 -9.39
N ARG A 93 -3.64 -9.50 -9.85
CA ARG A 93 -3.41 -8.35 -10.75
C ARG A 93 -2.62 -7.24 -10.05
N LYS A 94 -2.92 -6.93 -8.79
CA LYS A 94 -2.18 -5.92 -8.02
C LYS A 94 -0.77 -6.41 -7.65
N ALA A 95 -0.59 -7.69 -7.35
CA ALA A 95 0.73 -8.29 -7.12
C ALA A 95 1.62 -8.12 -8.36
N PHE A 96 1.08 -8.42 -9.56
CA PHE A 96 1.81 -8.18 -10.79
C PHE A 96 2.17 -6.70 -10.99
N LYS A 97 1.26 -5.77 -10.67
CA LYS A 97 1.56 -4.33 -10.68
C LYS A 97 2.67 -3.96 -9.69
N THR A 98 2.68 -4.52 -8.47
CA THR A 98 3.76 -4.34 -7.51
C THR A 98 5.10 -4.77 -8.12
N TYR A 99 5.16 -5.98 -8.68
CA TYR A 99 6.38 -6.49 -9.32
C TYR A 99 6.84 -5.60 -10.49
N CYS A 100 5.92 -5.17 -11.36
CA CYS A 100 6.25 -4.28 -12.47
C CYS A 100 6.70 -2.89 -12.00
N SER A 101 6.19 -2.38 -10.87
CA SER A 101 6.56 -1.07 -10.33
C SER A 101 7.94 -1.08 -9.66
N ASN A 102 8.30 -2.18 -8.99
CA ASN A 102 9.65 -2.39 -8.48
C ASN A 102 9.89 -3.90 -8.30
N ILE A 103 10.79 -4.44 -9.12
CA ILE A 103 11.09 -5.89 -9.16
C ILE A 103 11.70 -6.42 -7.86
N TYR A 104 12.27 -5.55 -7.02
CA TYR A 104 12.97 -5.93 -5.79
C TYR A 104 12.03 -6.06 -4.59
N VAL A 105 10.79 -5.52 -4.66
CA VAL A 105 9.87 -5.46 -3.51
C VAL A 105 9.53 -6.84 -2.96
N PHE A 106 9.21 -7.81 -3.81
CA PHE A 106 8.89 -9.15 -3.33
C PHE A 106 10.11 -9.91 -2.83
N ASP A 107 11.26 -9.77 -3.50
CA ASP A 107 12.49 -10.40 -3.02
C ASP A 107 12.92 -9.81 -1.67
N LYS A 108 12.76 -8.50 -1.48
CA LYS A 108 12.96 -7.82 -0.19
C LYS A 108 11.99 -8.36 0.87
N TYR A 109 10.70 -8.48 0.51
CA TYR A 109 9.67 -9.01 1.40
C TYR A 109 9.99 -10.43 1.88
N PHE A 110 10.48 -11.29 1.00
CA PHE A 110 10.87 -12.66 1.30
C PHE A 110 12.29 -12.79 1.91
N GLY A 111 12.97 -11.69 2.20
CA GLY A 111 14.31 -11.71 2.78
C GLY A 111 15.38 -12.33 1.88
N LYS A 112 15.17 -12.32 0.56
CA LYS A 112 16.17 -12.81 -0.40
C LYS A 112 17.27 -11.77 -0.60
N GLU A 113 18.43 -12.24 -1.07
CA GLU A 113 19.53 -11.37 -1.50
C GLU A 113 19.08 -10.48 -2.66
N LEU A 114 19.15 -9.16 -2.49
CA LEU A 114 18.84 -8.20 -3.55
C LEU A 114 20.08 -7.95 -4.41
N LYS A 115 20.01 -8.30 -5.69
CA LYS A 115 21.06 -8.03 -6.67
C LYS A 115 20.60 -6.92 -7.59
N LYS A 116 21.41 -5.87 -7.74
CA LYS A 116 21.12 -4.80 -8.68
C LYS A 116 21.07 -5.38 -10.10
N VAL A 117 19.94 -5.18 -10.76
CA VAL A 117 19.72 -5.55 -12.16
C VAL A 117 19.94 -4.31 -13.02
N GLU A 118 20.72 -4.44 -14.09
CA GLU A 118 20.83 -3.39 -15.09
C GLU A 118 19.53 -3.31 -15.89
N LYS A 119 18.75 -2.25 -15.62
CA LYS A 119 17.49 -1.95 -16.29
C LYS A 119 17.30 -0.44 -16.42
N SER A 120 16.39 -0.04 -17.30
CA SER A 120 15.93 1.36 -17.33
C SER A 120 15.13 1.65 -16.06
N GLU A 121 15.45 2.77 -15.41
CA GLU A 121 14.79 3.25 -14.20
C GLU A 121 14.37 4.69 -14.45
N LYS A 122 13.05 4.95 -14.45
CA LYS A 122 12.52 6.30 -14.73
C LYS A 122 12.23 7.08 -13.45
N SER A 123 12.13 6.39 -12.32
CA SER A 123 11.84 6.92 -11.00
C SER A 123 12.75 6.31 -9.95
N ASN A 124 13.03 7.06 -8.90
CA ASN A 124 13.68 6.55 -7.69
C ASN A 124 12.89 5.41 -7.03
N THR A 125 11.57 5.32 -7.26
CA THR A 125 10.74 4.23 -6.75
C THR A 125 11.01 2.88 -7.42
N GLU A 126 11.65 2.87 -8.58
CA GLU A 126 11.97 1.64 -9.33
C GLU A 126 13.31 1.03 -8.93
N THR A 127 14.13 1.74 -8.15
CA THR A 127 15.51 1.35 -7.84
C THR A 127 15.58 0.35 -6.68
N LEU A 128 16.75 -0.27 -6.50
CA LEU A 128 17.01 -1.17 -5.38
C LEU A 128 17.02 -0.41 -4.04
N GLU A 129 17.53 0.82 -4.05
CA GLU A 129 17.64 1.70 -2.87
C GLU A 129 16.28 2.06 -2.29
N TYR A 130 15.22 2.11 -3.12
CA TYR A 130 13.84 2.28 -2.63
C TYR A 130 13.46 1.24 -1.57
N CYS A 131 13.94 0.00 -1.73
CA CYS A 131 13.65 -1.11 -0.82
C CYS A 131 14.35 -0.99 0.55
N ILE A 132 15.22 0.00 0.76
CA ILE A 132 15.85 0.26 2.07
C ILE A 132 14.79 0.58 3.13
N ASN A 133 13.76 1.35 2.75
CA ASN A 133 12.68 1.77 3.65
C ASN A 133 11.45 0.85 3.56
N PHE A 134 11.55 -0.31 2.91
CA PHE A 134 10.45 -1.26 2.82
C PHE A 134 10.32 -2.00 4.16
N GLU A 135 9.21 -1.76 4.86
CA GLU A 135 9.02 -2.18 6.26
C GLU A 135 8.38 -3.58 6.42
N TYR A 136 7.84 -4.16 5.34
CA TYR A 136 7.15 -5.44 5.40
C TYR A 136 8.11 -6.62 5.25
N SER A 137 7.82 -7.71 5.97
CA SER A 137 8.59 -8.96 5.91
C SER A 137 7.67 -10.17 5.96
N PHE A 138 8.05 -11.23 5.26
CA PHE A 138 7.37 -12.53 5.29
C PHE A 138 7.32 -13.14 6.70
N GLN A 139 8.18 -12.69 7.62
CA GLN A 139 8.18 -13.15 9.01
C GLN A 139 6.97 -12.67 9.82
N ASN A 140 6.16 -11.75 9.29
CA ASN A 140 4.92 -11.35 9.95
C ASN A 140 3.91 -12.51 9.90
N GLU A 141 3.61 -13.09 11.06
CA GLU A 141 2.69 -14.23 11.22
C GLU A 141 1.28 -13.93 10.70
N GLU A 142 0.82 -12.68 10.78
CA GLU A 142 -0.48 -12.25 10.26
C GLU A 142 -0.57 -12.45 8.74
N PHE A 143 0.56 -12.44 8.04
CA PHE A 143 0.66 -12.62 6.60
C PHE A 143 1.09 -14.03 6.19
N SER A 144 1.09 -15.00 7.11
CA SER A 144 1.46 -16.40 6.83
C SER A 144 0.68 -17.00 5.64
N SER A 145 -0.64 -16.83 5.61
CA SER A 145 -1.47 -17.29 4.49
C SER A 145 -1.19 -16.54 3.18
N PHE A 146 -0.86 -15.26 3.26
CA PHE A 146 -0.46 -14.44 2.12
C PHE A 146 0.88 -14.89 1.55
N ASN A 147 1.84 -15.24 2.39
CA ASN A 147 3.15 -15.76 1.99
C ASN A 147 3.00 -17.01 1.12
N ILE A 148 2.21 -17.98 1.61
CA ILE A 148 1.97 -19.26 0.90
C ILE A 148 1.30 -19.01 -0.46
N TRP A 149 0.41 -18.03 -0.54
CA TRP A 149 -0.30 -17.72 -1.79
C TRP A 149 0.60 -17.05 -2.83
N LEU A 150 1.60 -16.31 -2.39
CA LEU A 150 2.48 -15.51 -3.25
C LEU A 150 3.64 -16.34 -3.84
N THR A 151 3.91 -17.54 -3.30
CA THR A 151 4.91 -18.52 -3.78
C THR A 151 4.30 -19.58 -4.68
#